data_AF-A0A3M0Y7E8-F1
#
_entry.id   AF-A0A3M0Y7E8-F1
#
_cell.length_a   1.000
_cell.length_b   1.000
_cell.length_c   1.000
_cell.angle_alpha   90.00
_cell.angle_beta   90.00
_cell.angle_gamma   90.00
#
_symmetry.space_group_name_H-M   'P 1'
#
loop_
_entity.id
_entity.type
_entity.pdbx_description
1 polymer ?
#
loop_
_entity_poly.entity_id
_entity_poly.type
_entity_poly.pdbx_seq_one_letter_code
_entity_poly.pdbx_strand_id
1 'polypeptide(L)'
;MEDSKKLLIVAIIALVVSMLSAWVSYLSVSTLSSKISGFASNTGEANLTVESSAAVNFTTDFIDWGSGQVDVGQTYAQLTTLETNNVTNGNWTLQTAGGLRIENIGNVNVSLNLSVGKTAAQFIGGTNPGYQWNVTAVEANACLNSTGGTGGLQLGTFIDTTTSQTEFCPIFQFVNTADEVRIDLNITVPYNAPPGAKTDTITATVTVV
;
A
#
# COMPACT_ATOMS: atom_id res chain seq x y z
N MET A 1 -55.75 7.01 -94.72
CA MET A 1 -54.53 7.80 -94.41
C MET A 1 -54.58 8.45 -93.01
N GLU A 2 -55.74 8.55 -92.37
CA GLU A 2 -55.89 9.12 -91.01
C GLU A 2 -55.52 8.13 -89.89
N ASP A 3 -55.87 6.85 -90.03
CA ASP A 3 -55.64 5.84 -88.97
C ASP A 3 -54.16 5.48 -88.77
N SER A 4 -53.37 5.46 -89.84
CA SER A 4 -51.92 5.22 -89.75
C SER A 4 -51.20 6.32 -88.97
N LYS A 5 -51.70 7.57 -89.00
CA LYS A 5 -51.16 8.68 -88.21
C LYS A 5 -51.47 8.53 -86.73
N LYS A 6 -52.67 8.05 -86.38
CA LYS A 6 -53.08 7.78 -84.98
C LYS A 6 -52.22 6.66 -84.36
N LEU A 7 -52.00 5.57 -85.10
CA LEU A 7 -51.10 4.47 -84.68
C LEU A 7 -49.65 4.93 -84.48
N LEU A 8 -49.13 5.75 -85.40
CA LEU A 8 -47.78 6.31 -85.29
C LEU A 8 -47.63 7.20 -84.03
N ILE A 9 -48.63 8.03 -83.74
CA ILE A 9 -48.63 8.90 -82.54
C ILE A 9 -48.62 8.05 -81.27
N VAL A 10 -49.43 7.00 -81.19
CA VAL A 10 -49.46 6.10 -80.03
C VAL A 10 -48.13 5.37 -79.86
N ALA A 11 -47.49 4.91 -80.94
CA ALA A 11 -46.18 4.26 -80.89
C ALA A 11 -45.08 5.20 -80.38
N ILE A 12 -45.10 6.47 -80.82
CA ILE A 12 -44.16 7.50 -80.34
C ILE A 12 -44.37 7.77 -78.85
N ILE A 13 -45.62 7.89 -78.40
CA ILE A 13 -45.93 8.10 -76.98
C ILE A 13 -45.44 6.92 -76.15
N ALA A 14 -45.69 5.68 -76.58
CA ALA A 14 -45.23 4.48 -75.90
C ALA A 14 -43.69 4.43 -75.78
N LEU A 15 -42.97 4.81 -76.84
CA LEU A 15 -41.51 4.90 -76.84
C LEU A 15 -41.01 5.93 -75.81
N VAL A 16 -41.60 7.14 -75.81
CA VAL A 16 -41.22 8.22 -74.88
C VAL A 16 -41.47 7.80 -73.43
N VAL A 17 -42.61 7.16 -73.14
CA VAL A 17 -42.92 6.67 -71.80
C VAL A 17 -41.92 5.59 -71.37
N SER A 18 -41.54 4.68 -72.26
CA SER A 18 -40.54 3.64 -71.95
C SER A 18 -39.17 4.23 -71.60
N MET A 19 -38.71 5.24 -72.35
CA MET A 19 -37.43 5.93 -72.10
C MET A 19 -37.45 6.70 -70.78
N LEU A 20 -38.55 7.38 -70.46
CA LEU A 20 -38.72 8.08 -69.18
C LEU A 20 -38.73 7.10 -68.00
N SER A 21 -39.40 5.95 -68.14
CA SER A 21 -39.42 4.92 -67.09
C SER A 21 -38.04 4.30 -66.83
N ALA A 22 -37.25 4.08 -67.89
CA ALA A 22 -35.88 3.60 -67.79
C ALA A 22 -34.96 4.64 -67.14
N TRP A 23 -35.12 5.93 -67.48
CA TRP A 23 -34.37 7.02 -66.87
C TRP A 23 -34.64 7.16 -65.37
N VAL A 24 -35.91 7.11 -64.95
CA VAL A 24 -36.28 7.15 -63.53
C VAL A 24 -35.70 5.95 -62.78
N SER A 25 -35.78 4.75 -63.36
CA SER A 25 -35.22 3.53 -62.77
C SER A 25 -33.70 3.62 -62.60
N TYR A 26 -32.99 4.17 -63.59
CA TYR A 26 -31.54 4.40 -63.52
C TYR A 26 -31.18 5.39 -62.40
N LEU A 27 -31.94 6.48 -62.27
CA LEU A 27 -31.74 7.44 -61.17
C LEU A 27 -31.98 6.79 -59.80
N SER A 28 -33.00 5.94 -59.66
CA SER A 28 -33.28 5.21 -58.41
C SER A 28 -32.19 4.19 -58.06
N VAL A 29 -31.68 3.42 -59.04
CA VAL A 29 -30.63 2.42 -58.80
C VAL A 29 -29.29 3.10 -58.48
N SER A 30 -28.94 4.18 -59.16
CA SER A 30 -27.71 4.94 -58.87
C SER A 30 -27.74 5.60 -57.49
N THR A 31 -28.90 6.13 -57.06
CA THR A 31 -29.06 6.63 -55.69
C THR A 31 -29.09 5.51 -54.64
N LEU A 32 -29.57 4.30 -54.96
CA LEU A 32 -29.45 3.15 -54.05
C LEU A 32 -27.99 2.70 -53.91
N SER A 33 -27.26 2.57 -55.03
CA SER A 33 -25.87 2.07 -55.03
C SER A 33 -24.91 2.96 -54.24
N SER A 34 -25.17 4.27 -54.19
CA SER A 34 -24.39 5.24 -53.41
C SER A 34 -24.80 5.33 -51.93
N LYS A 35 -25.93 4.70 -51.55
CA LYS A 35 -26.46 4.73 -50.18
C LYS A 35 -26.37 3.39 -49.45
N ILE A 36 -26.04 2.30 -50.15
CA ILE A 36 -25.79 0.99 -49.52
C ILE A 36 -24.28 0.88 -49.27
N SER A 37 -23.80 1.50 -48.19
CA SER A 37 -22.51 1.14 -47.58
C SER A 37 -22.80 0.33 -46.31
N GLY A 38 -22.19 -0.86 -46.21
CA GLY A 38 -22.33 -1.71 -45.02
C GLY A 38 -21.54 -1.10 -43.88
N PHE A 39 -22.22 -0.64 -42.82
CA PHE A 39 -21.56 -0.19 -41.61
C PHE A 39 -20.91 -1.39 -40.92
N ALA A 40 -19.58 -1.47 -40.95
CA ALA A 40 -18.81 -2.49 -40.25
C ALA A 40 -18.08 -1.83 -39.08
N SER A 41 -18.49 -2.16 -37.85
CA SER A 41 -17.74 -1.79 -36.64
C SER A 41 -17.07 -3.02 -36.05
N ASN A 42 -15.78 -2.90 -35.74
CA ASN A 42 -14.98 -3.91 -35.07
C ASN A 42 -14.43 -3.29 -33.78
N THR A 43 -14.55 -3.97 -32.64
CA THR A 43 -14.07 -3.50 -31.34
C THR A 43 -12.99 -4.41 -30.83
N GLY A 44 -11.94 -3.83 -30.25
CA GLY A 44 -10.93 -4.56 -29.48
C GLY A 44 -11.13 -4.32 -27.99
N GLU A 45 -10.83 -5.32 -27.16
CA GLU A 45 -10.89 -5.22 -25.71
C GLU A 45 -9.46 -5.25 -25.13
N ALA A 46 -9.23 -4.42 -24.10
CA ALA A 46 -8.03 -4.47 -23.27
C ALA A 46 -8.48 -4.88 -21.86
N ASN A 47 -7.95 -6.01 -21.36
CA ASN A 47 -8.29 -6.53 -20.04
C ASN A 47 -7.08 -6.42 -19.10
N LEU A 48 -7.30 -5.91 -17.89
CA LEU A 48 -6.30 -5.74 -16.84
C LEU A 48 -6.93 -6.15 -15.51
N THR A 49 -6.23 -6.98 -14.74
CA THR A 49 -6.58 -7.29 -13.35
C THR A 49 -5.47 -6.79 -12.45
N VAL A 50 -5.81 -5.91 -11.52
CA VAL A 50 -4.90 -5.43 -10.48
C VAL A 50 -5.26 -6.15 -9.19
N GLU A 51 -4.31 -6.88 -8.62
CA GLU A 51 -4.49 -7.62 -7.36
C GLU A 51 -4.16 -6.74 -6.16
N SER A 52 -4.80 -7.01 -5.02
CA SER A 52 -4.43 -6.42 -3.73
C SER A 52 -3.23 -7.16 -3.12
N SER A 53 -2.26 -6.42 -2.61
CA SER A 53 -1.05 -6.90 -1.95
C SER A 53 -0.92 -6.26 -0.57
N ALA A 54 -0.89 -7.10 0.46
CA ALA A 54 -0.58 -6.71 1.84
C ALA A 54 0.85 -7.11 2.17
N ALA A 55 1.74 -6.13 2.29
CA ALA A 55 3.14 -6.37 2.56
C ALA A 55 3.72 -5.21 3.37
N VAL A 56 4.58 -5.53 4.33
CA VAL A 56 5.37 -4.55 5.08
C VAL A 56 6.84 -4.90 4.99
N ASN A 57 7.70 -3.89 5.08
CA ASN A 57 9.14 -4.03 5.03
C ASN A 57 9.80 -3.30 6.21
N PHE A 58 10.76 -3.94 6.87
CA PHE A 58 11.62 -3.23 7.82
C PHE A 58 12.71 -2.48 7.04
N THR A 59 12.54 -1.18 6.81
CA THR A 59 13.56 -0.33 6.16
C THR A 59 14.76 -0.06 7.06
N THR A 60 14.58 -0.22 8.38
CA THR A 60 15.63 -0.37 9.38
C THR A 60 15.27 -1.54 10.27
N ASP A 61 16.03 -2.64 10.17
CA ASP A 61 15.72 -3.96 10.73
C ASP A 61 16.66 -4.39 11.86
N PHE A 62 17.64 -3.56 12.20
CA PHE A 62 18.67 -3.91 13.16
C PHE A 62 19.06 -2.74 14.06
N ILE A 63 19.22 -3.02 15.36
CA ILE A 63 19.71 -2.09 16.37
C ILE A 63 20.88 -2.77 17.10
N ASP A 64 22.02 -2.08 17.18
CA ASP A 64 23.21 -2.55 17.87
C ASP A 64 23.83 -1.45 18.72
N TRP A 65 23.88 -1.71 20.03
CA TRP A 65 24.55 -0.86 21.01
C TRP A 65 26.02 -1.27 21.24
N GLY A 66 26.48 -2.31 20.55
CA GLY A 66 27.79 -2.92 20.72
C GLY A 66 27.92 -3.66 22.06
N SER A 67 29.17 -3.79 22.51
CA SER A 67 29.49 -4.37 23.80
C SER A 67 29.59 -3.31 24.88
N GLY A 68 29.12 -3.63 26.08
CA GLY A 68 29.17 -2.73 27.21
C GLY A 68 28.77 -3.40 28.51
N GLN A 69 28.76 -2.62 29.58
CA GLN A 69 28.39 -3.03 30.93
C GLN A 69 27.79 -1.84 31.69
N VAL A 70 27.09 -2.17 32.78
CA VAL A 70 26.64 -1.18 33.76
C VAL A 70 27.86 -0.60 34.47
N ASP A 71 27.87 0.71 34.69
CA ASP A 71 28.97 1.41 35.37
C ASP A 71 29.13 0.93 36.82
N VAL A 72 30.37 0.94 37.31
CA VAL A 72 30.69 0.50 38.67
C VAL A 72 29.94 1.36 39.69
N GLY A 73 29.22 0.69 40.60
CA GLY A 73 28.44 1.32 41.66
C GLY A 73 27.00 1.69 41.26
N GLN A 74 26.60 1.46 40.01
CA GLN A 74 25.22 1.65 39.54
C GLN A 74 24.41 0.37 39.66
N THR A 75 23.09 0.51 39.84
CA THR A 75 22.17 -0.64 39.94
C THR A 75 21.64 -1.08 38.57
N TYR A 76 21.60 -0.18 37.60
CA TYR A 76 21.20 -0.47 36.22
C TYR A 76 21.76 0.59 35.27
N ALA A 77 21.82 0.23 33.99
CA ALA A 77 21.97 1.15 32.87
C ALA A 77 20.65 1.29 32.12
N GLN A 78 20.41 2.46 31.52
CA GLN A 78 19.31 2.69 30.59
C GLN A 78 19.85 2.96 29.20
N LEU A 79 19.27 2.30 28.20
CA LEU A 79 19.62 2.44 26.80
C LEU A 79 18.34 2.72 26.01
N THR A 80 18.30 3.83 25.27
CA THR A 80 17.18 4.13 24.35
C THR A 80 17.65 4.23 22.91
N THR A 81 16.76 4.11 21.91
CA THR A 81 17.09 4.43 20.50
C THR A 81 16.67 5.84 20.08
N LEU A 82 15.92 6.55 20.93
CA LEU A 82 15.22 7.77 20.55
C LEU A 82 16.17 8.93 20.17
N GLU A 83 17.32 9.04 20.84
CA GLU A 83 18.27 10.14 20.70
C GLU A 83 19.73 9.65 20.68
N THR A 84 20.69 10.52 20.39
CA THR A 84 22.14 10.23 20.56
C THR A 84 22.58 10.48 22.00
N ASN A 85 23.62 9.79 22.49
CA ASN A 85 24.01 9.79 23.93
C ASN A 85 22.92 9.23 24.85
N ASN A 86 22.23 8.22 24.34
CA ASN A 86 21.06 7.57 24.90
C ASN A 86 21.37 6.48 25.94
N VAL A 87 22.60 6.45 26.46
CA VAL A 87 23.03 5.49 27.47
C VAL A 87 23.32 6.24 28.76
N THR A 88 22.65 5.84 29.84
CA THR A 88 22.90 6.33 31.19
C THR A 88 23.42 5.19 32.06
N ASN A 89 24.44 5.44 32.88
CA ASN A 89 25.02 4.48 33.83
C ASN A 89 25.59 3.21 33.16
N GLY A 90 26.10 3.33 31.94
CA GLY A 90 26.80 2.27 31.23
C GLY A 90 27.59 2.83 30.06
N ASN A 91 28.39 1.97 29.43
CA ASN A 91 29.35 2.38 28.40
C ASN A 91 29.03 1.83 27.00
N TRP A 92 27.79 1.36 26.78
CA TRP A 92 27.30 1.03 25.45
C TRP A 92 27.20 2.28 24.56
N THR A 93 27.16 2.05 23.25
CA THR A 93 27.10 3.15 22.26
C THR A 93 26.15 2.80 21.14
N LEU A 94 25.15 3.64 20.89
CA LEU A 94 24.35 3.55 19.67
C LEU A 94 24.98 4.46 18.60
N GLN A 95 25.45 3.87 17.51
CA GLN A 95 26.14 4.64 16.46
C GLN A 95 25.21 5.59 15.70
N THR A 96 23.95 5.20 15.50
CA THR A 96 22.94 5.98 14.80
C THR A 96 21.67 6.02 15.63
N ALA A 97 21.23 7.22 16.01
CA ALA A 97 19.95 7.39 16.67
C ALA A 97 18.79 7.11 15.71
N GLY A 98 17.68 6.63 16.26
CA GLY A 98 16.54 6.12 15.51
C GLY A 98 16.39 4.61 15.73
N GLY A 99 15.19 4.20 16.11
CA GLY A 99 14.82 2.80 16.21
C GLY A 99 14.57 2.12 14.87
N LEU A 100 13.86 0.99 14.92
CA LEU A 100 13.45 0.24 13.74
C LEU A 100 12.43 1.04 12.93
N ARG A 101 12.37 0.82 11.62
CA ARG A 101 11.40 1.46 10.73
C ARG A 101 10.66 0.41 9.93
N ILE A 102 9.36 0.56 9.83
CA ILE A 102 8.47 -0.31 9.06
C ILE A 102 7.71 0.55 8.06
N GLU A 103 7.67 0.08 6.83
CA GLU A 103 6.95 0.69 5.71
C GLU A 103 5.88 -0.27 5.17
N ASN A 104 4.67 0.22 4.87
CA ASN A 104 3.66 -0.54 4.14
C ASN A 104 3.90 -0.44 2.63
N ILE A 105 4.67 -1.39 2.10
CA ILE A 105 5.00 -1.51 0.68
C ILE A 105 3.89 -2.20 -0.15
N GLY A 106 2.73 -2.45 0.45
CA GLY A 106 1.55 -3.00 -0.21
C GLY A 106 0.83 -1.99 -1.09
N ASN A 107 -0.36 -2.35 -1.56
CA ASN A 107 -1.28 -1.43 -2.28
C ASN A 107 -2.66 -1.34 -1.62
N VAL A 108 -2.78 -1.81 -0.39
CA VAL A 108 -3.97 -1.73 0.46
C VAL A 108 -3.58 -1.38 1.89
N ASN A 109 -4.51 -0.80 2.63
CA ASN A 109 -4.31 -0.55 4.06
C ASN A 109 -4.24 -1.88 4.80
N VAL A 110 -3.44 -1.92 5.87
CA VAL A 110 -3.31 -3.10 6.72
C VAL A 110 -3.38 -2.72 8.19
N SER A 111 -3.78 -3.63 9.07
CA SER A 111 -3.49 -3.48 10.50
C SER A 111 -2.05 -3.85 10.79
N LEU A 112 -1.38 -3.14 11.70
CA LEU A 112 -0.02 -3.42 12.16
C LEU A 112 -0.06 -3.92 13.61
N ASN A 113 0.29 -5.19 13.76
CA ASN A 113 0.45 -5.86 15.04
C ASN A 113 1.93 -6.17 15.28
N LEU A 114 2.43 -5.87 16.48
CA LEU A 114 3.81 -6.14 16.88
C LEU A 114 3.88 -7.13 18.04
N SER A 115 4.92 -7.95 18.07
CA SER A 115 5.27 -8.83 19.19
C SER A 115 6.78 -9.01 19.29
N VAL A 116 7.31 -9.25 20.49
CA VAL A 116 8.71 -9.65 20.70
C VAL A 116 8.84 -11.17 20.86
N GLY A 117 10.04 -11.71 20.65
CA GLY A 117 10.31 -13.13 20.87
C GLY A 117 10.55 -13.47 22.35
N LYS A 118 10.96 -12.50 23.17
CA LYS A 118 11.35 -12.69 24.57
C LYS A 118 10.80 -11.60 25.47
N THR A 119 10.42 -11.99 26.69
CA THR A 119 10.18 -11.05 27.79
C THR A 119 11.50 -10.37 28.22
N ALA A 120 11.42 -9.24 28.92
CA ALA A 120 12.60 -8.55 29.47
C ALA A 120 13.51 -9.48 30.30
N ALA A 121 12.91 -10.37 31.10
CA ALA A 121 13.63 -11.36 31.91
C ALA A 121 14.39 -12.40 31.06
N GLN A 122 13.85 -12.79 29.90
CA GLN A 122 14.49 -13.75 28.99
C GLN A 122 15.51 -13.08 28.07
N PHE A 123 15.25 -11.85 27.63
CA PHE A 123 16.15 -11.10 26.75
C PHE A 123 17.38 -10.61 27.52
N ILE A 124 17.19 -9.97 28.67
CA ILE A 124 18.26 -9.28 29.42
C ILE A 124 18.69 -10.13 30.62
N GLY A 125 17.73 -10.53 31.45
CA GLY A 125 17.94 -11.22 32.72
C GLY A 125 18.28 -10.28 33.89
N GLY A 126 18.69 -10.86 35.02
CA GLY A 126 18.99 -10.10 36.24
C GLY A 126 17.74 -9.64 37.00
N THR A 127 17.90 -8.66 37.89
CA THR A 127 16.83 -8.16 38.76
C THR A 127 16.11 -6.98 38.10
N ASN A 128 14.79 -7.10 37.90
CA ASN A 128 13.94 -6.06 37.30
C ASN A 128 14.45 -5.47 35.96
N PRO A 129 14.77 -6.31 34.95
CA PRO A 129 15.10 -5.79 33.64
C PRO A 129 13.89 -5.13 32.97
N GLY A 130 14.15 -4.12 32.15
CA GLY A 130 13.14 -3.37 31.42
C GLY A 130 13.30 -3.57 29.92
N TYR A 131 12.20 -3.82 29.21
CA TYR A 131 12.20 -3.91 27.76
C TYR A 131 10.91 -3.30 27.21
N GLN A 132 11.03 -2.07 26.73
CA GLN A 132 9.92 -1.23 26.31
C GLN A 132 10.10 -0.80 24.86
N TRP A 133 8.97 -0.56 24.19
CA TRP A 133 8.92 -0.02 22.84
C TRP A 133 8.04 1.22 22.78
N ASN A 134 8.28 2.07 21.80
CA ASN A 134 7.47 3.23 21.49
C ASN A 134 7.27 3.27 19.97
N VAL A 135 6.02 3.18 19.53
CA VAL A 135 5.68 3.29 18.11
C VAL A 135 5.25 4.71 17.81
N THR A 136 5.90 5.33 16.83
CA THR A 136 5.60 6.70 16.37
C THR A 136 5.31 6.70 14.88
N ALA A 137 4.29 7.43 14.46
CA ALA A 137 4.12 7.77 13.06
C ALA A 137 5.22 8.74 12.64
N VAL A 138 6.05 8.34 11.67
CA VAL A 138 7.12 9.21 11.13
C VAL A 138 6.47 10.24 10.21
N GLU A 139 5.48 9.78 9.47
CA GLU A 139 4.71 10.57 8.53
C GLU A 139 3.30 10.82 9.07
N ALA A 140 2.73 11.98 8.71
CA ALA A 140 1.41 12.35 9.19
C ALA A 140 0.36 11.35 8.67
N ASN A 141 -0.49 10.85 9.57
CA ASN A 141 -1.53 9.87 9.27
C ASN A 141 -1.01 8.49 8.82
N ALA A 142 0.28 8.18 9.02
CA ALA A 142 0.76 6.85 8.72
C ALA A 142 -0.02 5.78 9.46
N CYS A 143 -0.39 6.10 10.69
CA CYS A 143 -1.23 5.26 11.51
C CYS A 143 -2.55 5.91 11.90
N LEU A 144 -3.65 5.22 11.61
CA LEU A 144 -5.01 5.62 11.95
C LEU A 144 -5.73 4.53 12.76
N ASN A 145 -6.69 4.96 13.56
CA ASN A 145 -7.62 4.10 14.27
C ASN A 145 -8.66 3.50 13.31
N SER A 146 -9.51 2.59 13.80
CA SER A 146 -10.52 1.90 12.99
C SER A 146 -11.57 2.82 12.34
N THR A 147 -11.64 4.10 12.73
CA THR A 147 -12.53 5.12 12.15
C THR A 147 -11.83 6.05 11.16
N GLY A 148 -10.52 5.87 10.92
CA GLY A 148 -9.71 6.73 10.06
C GLY A 148 -9.20 8.01 10.72
N GLY A 149 -9.29 8.13 12.06
CA GLY A 149 -8.72 9.23 12.84
C GLY A 149 -7.46 8.84 13.59
N THR A 150 -6.82 9.76 14.32
CA THR A 150 -5.60 9.49 15.10
C THR A 150 -5.83 9.32 16.61
N GLY A 151 -7.08 9.51 17.08
CA GLY A 151 -7.42 9.46 18.50
C GLY A 151 -7.45 8.03 19.06
N GLY A 152 -7.04 7.86 20.31
CA GLY A 152 -7.10 6.59 21.04
C GLY A 152 -6.02 5.58 20.67
N LEU A 153 -5.08 5.95 19.80
CA LEU A 153 -3.92 5.13 19.48
C LEU A 153 -2.84 5.28 20.56
N GLN A 154 -2.21 4.16 20.94
CA GLN A 154 -1.10 4.16 21.89
C GLN A 154 0.24 4.37 21.17
N LEU A 155 0.38 5.56 20.57
CA LEU A 155 1.58 5.99 19.86
C LEU A 155 2.36 7.03 20.68
N GLY A 156 3.66 7.14 20.43
CA GLY A 156 4.51 8.17 21.03
C GLY A 156 4.81 7.98 22.52
N THR A 157 4.46 6.83 23.10
CA THR A 157 4.70 6.51 24.50
C THR A 157 5.40 5.16 24.64
N PHE A 158 6.35 5.08 25.59
CA PHE A 158 6.98 3.81 25.92
C PHE A 158 6.04 2.95 26.74
N ILE A 159 5.83 1.73 26.27
CA ILE A 159 5.09 0.69 26.97
C ILE A 159 5.93 -0.58 27.01
N ASP A 160 5.61 -1.48 27.94
CA ASP A 160 6.27 -2.77 28.01
C ASP A 160 6.02 -3.58 26.73
N THR A 161 7.08 -4.23 26.25
CA THR A 161 6.99 -5.20 25.16
C THR A 161 6.21 -6.44 25.61
N THR A 162 5.61 -7.15 24.65
CA THR A 162 4.91 -8.39 24.92
C THR A 162 5.17 -9.42 23.84
N THR A 163 5.21 -10.69 24.24
CA THR A 163 5.35 -11.82 23.34
C THR A 163 4.05 -12.17 22.61
N SER A 164 2.94 -11.54 23.02
CA SER A 164 1.66 -11.61 22.30
C SER A 164 1.52 -10.44 21.34
N GLN A 165 0.72 -10.61 20.29
CA GLN A 165 0.46 -9.52 19.33
C GLN A 165 -0.25 -8.36 20.02
N THR A 166 0.29 -7.16 19.81
CA THR A 166 -0.32 -5.88 20.19
C THR A 166 -0.62 -5.09 18.93
N GLU A 167 -1.87 -4.72 18.73
CA GLU A 167 -2.26 -3.83 17.64
C GLU A 167 -1.84 -2.40 17.97
N PHE A 168 -0.91 -1.86 17.20
CA PHE A 168 -0.52 -0.45 17.30
C PHE A 168 -1.26 0.41 16.30
N CYS A 169 -1.57 -0.19 15.15
CA CYS A 169 -2.19 0.51 14.06
C CYS A 169 -3.34 -0.29 13.45
N PRO A 170 -4.60 0.06 13.74
CA PRO A 170 -5.73 -0.56 13.05
C PRO A 170 -5.69 -0.30 11.53
N ILE A 171 -5.25 0.88 11.11
CA ILE A 171 -5.11 1.25 9.69
C ILE A 171 -3.73 1.89 9.47
N PHE A 172 -2.79 1.08 9.01
CA PHE A 172 -1.47 1.46 8.52
C PHE A 172 -1.57 1.69 7.01
N GLN A 173 -1.44 2.95 6.56
CA GLN A 173 -1.73 3.27 5.16
C GLN A 173 -0.61 2.81 4.22
N PHE A 174 -0.93 2.66 2.93
CA PHE A 174 0.02 2.32 1.85
C PHE A 174 0.42 3.54 1.01
N VAL A 175 -0.01 4.74 1.41
CA VAL A 175 0.24 5.97 0.67
C VAL A 175 1.64 6.46 1.04
N ASN A 176 2.52 6.67 0.06
CA ASN A 176 3.94 7.04 0.22
C ASN A 176 4.29 8.27 1.09
N THR A 177 3.31 8.97 1.63
CA THR A 177 3.51 10.11 2.55
C THR A 177 2.89 9.83 3.92
N ALA A 178 2.49 8.59 4.15
CA ALA A 178 1.74 8.08 5.29
C ALA A 178 1.87 6.54 5.35
N ASP A 179 3.02 5.97 5.00
CA ASP A 179 3.24 4.52 5.00
C ASP A 179 4.41 4.10 5.87
N GLU A 180 5.04 5.02 6.61
CA GLU A 180 6.12 4.70 7.53
C GLU A 180 5.82 4.96 9.03
N VAL A 181 6.13 3.98 9.87
CA VAL A 181 6.20 4.11 11.34
C VAL A 181 7.59 3.73 11.85
N ARG A 182 7.98 4.31 12.99
CA ARG A 182 9.23 4.02 13.70
C ARG A 182 8.93 3.37 15.05
N ILE A 183 9.73 2.37 15.42
CA ILE A 183 9.69 1.67 16.70
C ILE A 183 10.98 1.96 17.45
N ASP A 184 10.89 2.80 18.47
CA ASP A 184 12.01 3.07 19.38
C ASP A 184 12.01 2.09 20.55
N LEU A 185 13.19 1.73 21.05
CA LEU A 185 13.36 0.82 22.19
C LEU A 185 13.89 1.57 23.40
N ASN A 186 13.46 1.16 24.60
CA ASN A 186 14.03 1.58 25.87
C ASN A 186 14.30 0.34 26.73
N ILE A 187 15.56 0.14 27.10
CA ILE A 187 16.09 -1.07 27.71
C ILE A 187 16.74 -0.72 29.04
N THR A 188 16.31 -1.40 30.10
CA THR A 188 16.95 -1.34 31.41
C THR A 188 17.77 -2.60 31.64
N VAL A 189 19.09 -2.45 31.72
CA VAL A 189 20.03 -3.55 32.00
C VAL A 189 20.47 -3.46 33.46
N PRO A 190 20.05 -4.40 34.34
CA PRO A 190 20.49 -4.39 35.73
C PRO A 190 21.94 -4.83 35.87
N TYR A 191 22.62 -4.39 36.94
CA TYR A 191 24.05 -4.68 37.18
C TYR A 191 24.37 -6.18 37.28
N ASN A 192 23.36 -7.01 37.58
CA ASN A 192 23.48 -8.46 37.70
C ASN A 192 22.90 -9.22 36.48
N ALA A 193 22.68 -8.54 35.35
CA ALA A 193 22.35 -9.21 34.10
C ALA A 193 23.48 -10.19 33.71
N PRO A 194 23.17 -11.46 33.37
CA PRO A 194 24.21 -12.42 32.99
C PRO A 194 24.99 -11.95 31.76
N PRO A 195 26.31 -12.11 31.71
CA PRO A 195 27.11 -11.72 30.55
C PRO A 195 26.77 -12.57 29.32
N GLY A 196 27.10 -12.05 28.14
CA GLY A 196 26.89 -12.73 26.85
C GLY A 196 26.06 -11.90 25.88
N ALA A 197 26.10 -12.28 24.60
CA ALA A 197 25.30 -11.63 23.57
C ALA A 197 23.81 -11.80 23.86
N LYS A 198 23.07 -10.68 23.79
CA LYS A 198 21.62 -10.64 23.95
C LYS A 198 21.01 -10.32 22.60
N THR A 199 20.05 -11.13 22.16
CA THR A 199 19.33 -10.90 20.91
C THR A 199 17.87 -11.26 21.10
N ASP A 200 16.99 -10.50 20.49
CA ASP A 200 15.58 -10.81 20.37
C ASP A 200 15.07 -10.43 18.97
N THR A 201 13.91 -10.95 18.60
CA THR A 201 13.27 -10.69 17.31
C THR A 201 11.95 -9.97 17.53
N ILE A 202 11.82 -8.77 16.98
CA ILE A 202 10.55 -8.06 16.88
C ILE A 202 9.87 -8.51 15.59
N THR A 203 8.62 -8.96 15.70
CA THR A 203 7.82 -9.46 14.59
C THR A 203 6.69 -8.50 14.29
N ALA A 204 6.58 -8.07 13.04
CA ALA A 204 5.42 -7.36 12.52
C ALA A 204 4.48 -8.35 11.82
N THR A 205 3.21 -8.36 12.21
CA THR A 205 2.15 -9.12 11.56
C THR A 205 1.11 -8.16 11.03
N VAL A 206 0.71 -8.34 9.78
CA VAL A 206 -0.25 -7.47 9.12
C VAL A 206 -1.45 -8.23 8.54
N THR A 207 -2.60 -7.57 8.51
CA THR A 207 -3.84 -8.09 7.90
C THR A 207 -4.52 -6.97 7.13
N VAL A 208 -5.08 -7.26 5.94
CA VAL A 208 -5.82 -6.26 5.14
C VAL A 208 -7.01 -5.72 5.94
N VAL A 209 -7.27 -4.41 5.84
CA VAL A 209 -8.40 -3.71 6.49
C VAL A 209 -9.24 -2.92 5.51
#